data_AF-Q54463-F1
#
_entry.id   AF-Q54463-F1
#
_cell.length_a   1.000
_cell.length_b   1.000
_cell.length_c   1.000
_cell.angle_alpha   90.00
_cell.angle_beta   90.00
_cell.angle_gamma   90.00
#
_symmetry.space_group_name_H-M   'P 1'
#
loop_
_entity.id
_entity.type
_entity.pdbx_description
1 polymer ?
#
loop_
_entity_poly.entity_id
_entity_poly.type
_entity_poly.pdbx_seq_one_letter_code
_entity_poly.pdbx_strand_id
1 'polypeptide(L)'
;MKTLALMSLFVLTSLNALAAPKTVTLEVPTMNCVTCPFTVEKALQKVDGVSKAEVTFKTKLAVVTFDDEKSTVKALTEATTNAGYPSTLKE
;
A
#
# COMPACT_ATOMS: atom_id res chain seq x y z
N MET A 1 -47.58 35.70 12.75
CA MET A 1 -46.73 34.58 13.20
C MET A 1 -45.56 34.50 12.20
N LYS A 2 -44.53 35.36 12.25
CA LYS A 2 -43.30 35.29 13.09
C LYS A 2 -42.88 33.83 13.26
N THR A 3 -41.83 33.27 12.66
CA THR A 3 -40.55 33.82 12.19
C THR A 3 -39.91 32.85 11.19
N LEU A 4 -39.24 33.41 10.18
CA LEU A 4 -38.28 32.72 9.33
C LEU A 4 -37.11 32.18 10.18
N ALA A 5 -36.72 30.92 9.97
CA ALA A 5 -35.38 30.44 10.34
C ALA A 5 -34.98 29.37 9.32
N LEU A 6 -34.27 29.82 8.28
CA LEU A 6 -33.58 28.96 7.33
C LEU A 6 -32.54 28.14 8.11
N MET A 7 -32.76 26.83 8.23
CA MET A 7 -31.72 25.91 8.70
C MET A 7 -30.67 25.75 7.60
N SER A 8 -29.70 26.66 7.68
CA SER A 8 -28.28 26.52 7.34
C SER A 8 -27.86 25.23 6.64
N LEU A 9 -27.55 25.42 5.36
CA LEU A 9 -26.73 24.62 4.46
C LEU A 9 -25.41 24.19 5.17
N PHE A 10 -25.30 22.94 5.61
CA PHE A 10 -24.05 22.35 6.11
C PHE A 10 -23.54 21.33 5.09
N VAL A 11 -23.17 21.80 3.89
CA VAL A 11 -22.47 20.99 2.91
C VAL A 11 -21.03 21.49 2.83
N LEU A 12 -20.25 21.17 3.86
CA LEU A 12 -18.79 21.18 3.76
C LEU A 12 -18.40 19.95 2.93
N THR A 13 -18.42 20.10 1.61
CA THR A 13 -17.82 19.10 0.72
C THR A 13 -16.35 19.01 1.06
N SER A 14 -15.96 17.88 1.65
CA SER A 14 -14.60 17.50 1.96
C SER A 14 -13.72 17.70 0.74
N LEU A 15 -12.70 18.56 0.85
CA LEU A 15 -11.52 18.53 0.01
C LEU A 15 -10.80 17.22 0.34
N ASN A 16 -11.24 16.10 -0.24
CA ASN A 16 -10.50 14.86 -0.14
C ASN A 16 -9.13 15.14 -0.76
N ALA A 17 -8.08 15.11 0.08
CA ALA A 17 -6.72 15.17 -0.38
C ALA A 17 -6.56 14.12 -1.49
N LEU A 18 -5.99 14.51 -2.63
CA LEU A 18 -5.62 13.54 -3.64
C LEU A 18 -4.48 12.72 -3.05
N ALA A 19 -4.82 11.64 -2.35
CA ALA A 19 -3.85 10.65 -1.88
C ALA A 19 -3.07 10.16 -3.10
N ALA A 20 -1.80 10.56 -3.17
CA ALA A 20 -0.97 10.31 -4.33
C ALA A 20 -0.37 8.90 -4.19
N PRO A 21 -0.49 8.03 -5.21
CA PRO A 21 0.09 6.70 -5.13
C PRO A 21 1.61 6.83 -4.97
N LYS A 22 2.14 6.21 -3.91
CA LYS A 22 3.57 6.12 -3.62
C LYS A 22 4.12 4.81 -4.15
N THR A 23 5.26 4.85 -4.82
CA THR A 23 5.97 3.65 -5.27
C THR A 23 7.27 3.48 -4.50
N VAL A 24 7.50 2.28 -3.98
CA VAL A 24 8.73 1.91 -3.26
C VAL A 24 9.30 0.61 -3.81
N THR A 25 10.59 0.39 -3.58
CA THR A 25 11.24 -0.89 -3.88
C THR A 25 11.66 -1.55 -2.57
N LEU A 26 11.30 -2.81 -2.38
CA LEU A 26 11.71 -3.62 -1.24
C LEU A 26 12.74 -4.66 -1.69
N GLU A 27 13.76 -4.88 -0.88
CA GLU A 27 14.72 -5.97 -1.05
C GLU A 27 14.22 -7.21 -0.29
N VAL A 28 14.19 -8.37 -0.95
CA VAL A 28 13.65 -9.62 -0.40
C VAL A 28 14.70 -10.73 -0.49
N PRO A 29 15.72 -10.74 0.39
CA PRO A 29 16.92 -11.57 0.22
C PRO A 29 16.66 -13.08 0.30
N THR A 30 15.61 -13.50 1.03
CA THR A 30 15.27 -14.92 1.26
C THR A 30 14.53 -15.58 0.09
N MET A 31 14.24 -14.83 -0.97
CA MET A 31 13.56 -15.31 -2.16
C MET A 31 14.47 -16.24 -2.99
N ASN A 32 14.53 -17.52 -2.63
CA ASN A 32 15.49 -18.52 -3.15
C ASN A 32 14.89 -19.56 -4.12
N CYS A 33 13.58 -19.54 -4.38
CA CYS A 33 12.93 -20.43 -5.34
C CYS A 33 12.25 -19.62 -6.45
N VAL A 34 12.24 -20.17 -7.67
CA VAL A 34 11.62 -19.54 -8.86
C VAL A 34 10.13 -19.23 -8.66
N THR A 35 9.45 -19.95 -7.75
CA THR A 35 8.04 -19.75 -7.44
C THR A 35 7.79 -18.80 -6.26
N CYS A 36 8.82 -18.46 -5.46
CA CYS A 36 8.68 -17.54 -4.32
C CYS A 36 8.11 -16.15 -4.68
N PRO A 37 8.42 -15.53 -5.85
CA PRO A 37 7.86 -14.23 -6.21
C PRO A 37 6.33 -14.19 -6.16
N PHE A 38 5.65 -15.27 -6.58
CA PHE A 38 4.20 -15.34 -6.55
C PHE A 38 3.64 -15.21 -5.13
N THR A 39 4.28 -15.87 -4.14
CA THR A 39 3.84 -15.79 -2.75
C THR A 39 4.03 -14.38 -2.18
N VAL A 40 5.17 -13.75 -2.46
CA VAL A 40 5.45 -12.37 -2.02
C VAL A 40 4.48 -11.38 -2.66
N GLU A 41 4.23 -11.49 -3.96
CA GLU A 41 3.29 -10.64 -4.70
C GLU A 41 1.88 -10.78 -4.13
N LYS A 42 1.42 -12.02 -3.88
CA LYS A 42 0.11 -12.28 -3.28
C LYS A 42 -0.01 -11.78 -1.84
N ALA A 43 1.08 -11.76 -1.08
CA ALA A 43 1.08 -11.16 0.26
C ALA A 43 0.93 -9.63 0.18
N LEU A 44 1.67 -8.98 -0.72
CA LEU A 44 1.61 -7.53 -0.92
C LEU A 44 0.25 -7.07 -1.45
N GLN A 45 -0.33 -7.80 -2.41
CA GLN A 45 -1.67 -7.51 -2.97
C GLN A 45 -2.81 -7.60 -1.94
N LYS A 46 -2.58 -8.21 -0.77
CA LYS A 46 -3.56 -8.28 0.32
C LYS A 46 -3.48 -7.10 1.28
N VAL A 47 -2.42 -6.29 1.20
CA VAL A 47 -2.30 -5.10 2.04
C VAL A 47 -3.24 -4.03 1.50
N ASP A 48 -4.05 -3.42 2.37
CA ASP A 48 -4.96 -2.36 1.97
C ASP A 48 -4.19 -1.18 1.35
N GLY A 49 -4.80 -0.50 0.38
CA GLY A 49 -4.17 0.59 -0.37
C GLY A 49 -3.14 0.17 -1.42
N VAL A 50 -2.70 -1.10 -1.49
CA VAL A 50 -1.80 -1.54 -2.58
C VAL A 50 -2.57 -1.63 -3.89
N SER A 51 -2.12 -0.88 -4.90
CA SER A 51 -2.68 -0.89 -6.25
C SER A 51 -1.87 -1.72 -7.23
N LYS A 52 -0.57 -1.90 -6.97
CA LYS A 52 0.34 -2.68 -7.82
C LYS A 52 1.45 -3.32 -6.99
N ALA A 53 1.79 -4.56 -7.30
CA ALA A 53 2.98 -5.23 -6.78
C ALA A 53 3.63 -6.05 -7.90
N GLU A 54 4.92 -5.84 -8.15
CA GLU A 54 5.71 -6.59 -9.11
C GLU A 54 6.94 -7.16 -8.40
N VAL A 55 7.12 -8.49 -8.45
CA VAL A 55 8.21 -9.15 -7.75
C VAL A 55 9.11 -9.87 -8.74
N THR A 56 10.40 -9.59 -8.68
CA THR A 56 11.40 -10.15 -9.60
C THR A 56 12.36 -11.08 -8.86
N PHE A 57 12.35 -12.37 -9.22
CA PHE A 57 13.26 -13.37 -8.65
C PHE A 57 14.74 -13.02 -8.86
N LYS A 58 15.10 -12.63 -10.10
CA LYS A 58 16.51 -12.38 -10.51
C LYS A 58 17.18 -11.27 -9.69
N THR A 59 16.45 -10.18 -9.44
CA THR A 59 16.99 -9.02 -8.71
C THR A 59 16.71 -9.08 -7.22
N LYS A 60 15.86 -10.01 -6.76
CA LYS A 60 15.37 -10.09 -5.38
C LYS A 60 14.64 -8.82 -4.92
N LEU A 61 13.94 -8.15 -5.85
CA LEU A 61 13.24 -6.91 -5.58
C LEU A 61 11.73 -7.07 -5.74
N ALA A 62 10.98 -6.37 -4.90
CA ALA A 62 9.56 -6.15 -5.03
C ALA A 62 9.29 -4.65 -5.20
N VAL A 63 8.72 -4.25 -6.35
CA VAL A 63 8.28 -2.87 -6.60
C VAL A 63 6.79 -2.79 -6.28
N VAL A 64 6.42 -1.88 -5.38
CA VAL A 64 5.07 -1.79 -4.84
C VAL A 64 4.56 -0.36 -4.96
N THR A 65 3.39 -0.20 -5.55
CA THR A 65 2.64 1.06 -5.60
C THR A 65 1.45 0.96 -4.64
N PHE A 66 1.34 1.92 -3.73
CA PHE A 66 0.31 1.94 -2.70
C PHE A 66 -0.14 3.37 -2.35
N ASP A 67 -1.34 3.48 -1.80
CA ASP A 67 -1.89 4.68 -1.20
C ASP A 67 -1.29 4.90 0.19
N ASP A 68 -0.55 6.01 0.38
CA ASP A 68 0.17 6.31 1.61
C ASP A 68 -0.73 6.84 2.75
N GLU A 69 -2.01 7.13 2.48
CA GLU A 69 -3.01 7.38 3.52
C GLU A 69 -3.59 6.06 4.07
N LYS A 70 -3.54 4.97 3.29
CA LYS A 70 -4.08 3.66 3.69
C LYS A 70 -3.03 2.68 4.19
N SER A 71 -1.78 2.85 3.76
CA SER A 71 -0.71 1.91 4.06
C SER A 71 0.65 2.57 4.24
N THR A 72 1.60 1.80 4.75
CA THR A 72 2.94 2.26 5.05
C THR A 72 3.97 1.23 4.62
N VAL A 73 5.22 1.64 4.41
CA VAL A 73 6.33 0.71 4.13
C VAL A 73 6.43 -0.38 5.21
N LYS A 74 6.17 -0.04 6.48
CA LYS A 74 6.15 -1.00 7.59
C LYS A 74 5.06 -2.08 7.41
N ALA A 75 3.86 -1.69 6.99
CA ALA A 75 2.79 -2.64 6.71
C ALA A 75 3.15 -3.59 5.56
N LEU A 76 3.83 -3.07 4.52
CA LEU A 76 4.32 -3.89 3.41
C LEU A 76 5.39 -4.89 3.87
N THR A 77 6.39 -4.47 4.63
CA THR A 77 7.46 -5.37 5.12
C THR A 77 6.94 -6.39 6.14
N GLU A 78 5.96 -6.03 6.97
CA GLU A 78 5.27 -6.98 7.85
C GLU A 78 4.49 -8.03 7.05
N ALA A 79 3.79 -7.63 5.99
CA ALA A 79 3.06 -8.57 5.14
C ALA A 79 3.99 -9.59 4.48
N THR A 80 5.15 -9.17 3.95
CA THR A 80 6.11 -10.11 3.39
C THR A 80 6.76 -10.98 4.47
N THR A 81 7.06 -10.42 5.65
CA THR A 81 7.61 -11.17 6.78
C THR A 81 6.65 -12.27 7.26
N ASN A 82 5.36 -11.95 7.39
CA ASN A 82 4.32 -12.93 7.74
C ASN A 82 4.15 -14.03 6.69
N ALA A 83 4.48 -13.75 5.43
CA ALA A 83 4.53 -14.75 4.36
C ALA A 83 5.83 -15.56 4.33
N GLY A 84 6.76 -15.34 5.26
CA GLY A 84 8.06 -16.02 5.34
C GLY A 84 9.18 -15.35 4.54
N TYR A 85 8.96 -14.12 4.05
CA TYR A 85 9.89 -13.37 3.23
C TYR A 85 10.19 -11.99 3.84
N PRO A 86 11.02 -11.91 4.90
CA PRO A 86 11.44 -10.63 5.45
C PRO A 86 12.01 -9.72 4.36
N SER A 87 11.62 -8.45 4.40
CA SER A 87 12.04 -7.46 3.41
C SER A 87 12.39 -6.12 4.05
N THR A 88 13.20 -5.34 3.34
CA THR A 88 13.65 -4.00 3.76
C THR A 88 13.42 -2.99 2.64
N LEU A 89 13.22 -1.72 3.00
CA LEU A 89 13.16 -0.65 2.00
C LEU A 89 14.53 -0.54 1.33
N LYS A 90 14.55 -0.54 0.00
CA LYS A 90 15.75 -0.25 -0.77
C LYS A 90 16.05 1.24 -0.70
N GLU A 91 17.24 1.60 -0.22
CA GLU A 91 17.75 2.97 -0.16
C GLU A 91 17.97 3.61 -1.54
#